data_AF-A0AAN9VUT5-F1
#
_entry.id   AF-A0AAN9VUT5-F1
#
_cell.length_a   1.000
_cell.length_b   1.000
_cell.length_c   1.000
_cell.angle_alpha   90.00
_cell.angle_beta   90.00
_cell.angle_gamma   90.00
#
_symmetry.space_group_name_H-M   'P 1'
#
loop_
_entity.id
_entity.type
_entity.pdbx_description
1 polymer ?
#
loop_
_entity_poly.entity_id
_entity_poly.type
_entity_poly.pdbx_seq_one_letter_code
_entity_poly.pdbx_strand_id
1 'polypeptide(L)'
;MARLVFACAFALALAAAAAYTPVKWTNLYVKWNLLSYLSHLTGHAYFQMPLSVADARREGWVQAASGNTTSTWCLRDDPRVCVLYDLQGSVAGMQVSLPVADLQFKGNPYDVTAHPLFIRDRLFNMDVFTSRYFLVDQETLAAGGRRRAPGDEVGTGLWLQSGDDFVEVSRNADDLPAAHWSRENCVLEMGRHYYYNVSEQLPCEMAEPFFLLVDNRKDALHGVGFQIFGEASVKNRKWFESVPAYAVKSTLPNSPQCLTDWVKQYGLISLHMYFVDKPWFIIC
;
A
#
# COMPACT_ATOMS: atom_id res chain seq x y z
N MET A 1 -14.13 -63.96 41.10
CA MET A 1 -15.46 -63.35 41.28
C MET A 1 -15.31 -61.85 41.26
N ALA A 2 -16.02 -61.17 40.35
CA ALA A 2 -16.47 -59.76 40.40
C ALA A 2 -15.41 -58.65 40.57
N ARG A 3 -15.46 -57.48 39.92
CA ARG A 3 -16.36 -56.88 38.92
C ARG A 3 -15.62 -55.64 38.40
N LEU A 4 -15.78 -55.34 37.11
CA LEU A 4 -15.51 -54.02 36.53
C LEU A 4 -16.21 -52.92 37.34
N VAL A 5 -15.56 -51.75 37.49
CA VAL A 5 -16.25 -50.46 37.44
C VAL A 5 -15.41 -49.49 36.59
N PHE A 6 -16.14 -48.85 35.69
CA PHE A 6 -15.76 -48.00 34.59
C PHE A 6 -15.46 -46.56 35.06
N ALA A 7 -14.65 -45.88 34.22
CA ALA A 7 -14.75 -44.47 33.83
C ALA A 7 -14.54 -43.35 34.86
N CYS A 8 -13.50 -42.54 34.62
CA CYS A 8 -13.69 -41.16 34.13
C CYS A 8 -12.35 -40.60 33.64
N ALA A 9 -12.03 -40.83 32.36
CA ALA A 9 -11.01 -40.04 31.68
C ALA A 9 -11.71 -38.81 31.08
N PHE A 10 -11.72 -37.70 31.83
CA PHE A 10 -12.07 -36.39 31.27
C PHE A 10 -10.89 -35.94 30.40
N ALA A 11 -10.95 -36.25 29.10
CA ALA A 11 -10.13 -35.57 28.12
C ALA A 11 -10.65 -34.14 27.97
N LEU A 12 -10.01 -33.17 28.64
CA LEU A 12 -10.16 -31.76 28.30
C LEU A 12 -9.55 -31.55 26.91
N ALA A 13 -10.40 -31.62 25.88
CA ALA A 13 -10.08 -31.01 24.60
C ALA A 13 -10.13 -29.49 24.78
N LEU A 14 -9.00 -28.90 25.17
CA LEU A 14 -8.75 -27.47 24.99
C LEU A 14 -8.65 -27.22 23.49
N ALA A 15 -9.80 -26.94 22.87
CA ALA A 15 -9.80 -26.22 21.61
C ALA A 15 -9.21 -24.83 21.90
N ALA A 16 -7.90 -24.70 21.71
CA ALA A 16 -7.29 -23.39 21.60
C ALA A 16 -7.85 -22.77 20.32
N ALA A 17 -8.95 -22.04 20.44
CA ALA A 17 -9.28 -21.02 19.46
C ALA A 17 -8.06 -20.09 19.45
N ALA A 18 -7.23 -20.21 18.42
CA ALA A 18 -6.15 -19.26 18.21
C ALA A 18 -6.82 -17.90 18.12
N ALA A 19 -6.67 -17.09 19.17
CA ALA A 19 -7.18 -15.74 19.18
C ALA A 19 -6.56 -15.03 17.97
N TYR A 20 -7.41 -14.67 17.01
CA TYR A 20 -7.02 -13.85 15.87
C TYR A 20 -6.38 -12.58 16.43
N THR A 21 -5.06 -12.46 16.32
CA THR A 21 -4.38 -11.23 16.67
C THR A 21 -4.29 -10.40 15.40
N PRO A 22 -5.13 -9.35 15.26
CA PRO A 22 -5.12 -8.54 14.06
C PRO A 22 -3.71 -8.02 13.81
N VAL A 23 -3.34 -7.90 12.54
CA VAL A 23 -2.10 -7.23 12.18
C VAL A 23 -2.20 -5.78 12.64
N LYS A 24 -1.40 -5.44 13.66
CA LYS A 24 -1.31 -4.07 14.16
C LYS A 24 -0.58 -3.22 13.16
N TRP A 25 -1.19 -2.09 12.80
CA TRP A 25 -0.58 -1.14 11.90
C TRP A 25 0.23 -0.13 12.70
N THR A 26 1.45 -0.43 13.12
CA THR A 26 2.20 0.44 14.05
C THR A 26 3.19 1.38 13.38
N ASN A 27 3.50 1.16 12.10
CA ASN A 27 4.55 1.90 11.41
C ASN A 27 4.17 2.13 9.95
N LEU A 28 5.00 2.88 9.22
CA LEU A 28 4.81 3.13 7.80
C LEU A 28 6.16 3.04 7.10
N TYR A 29 6.31 2.05 6.24
CA TYR A 29 7.50 1.84 5.42
C TYR A 29 7.13 1.81 3.96
N VAL A 30 8.01 2.30 3.09
CA VAL A 30 7.81 2.18 1.64
C VAL A 30 9.01 1.56 0.96
N LYS A 31 8.76 1.09 -0.26
CA LYS A 31 9.72 0.50 -1.20
C LYS A 31 10.24 -0.86 -0.77
N TRP A 32 10.02 -1.83 -1.63
CA TRP A 32 10.66 -3.14 -1.60
C TRP A 32 11.90 -3.19 -2.52
N ASN A 33 12.76 -4.19 -2.33
CA ASN A 33 13.86 -4.48 -3.26
C ASN A 33 14.16 -5.99 -3.31
N LEU A 34 14.42 -6.52 -4.52
CA LEU A 34 14.61 -7.94 -4.84
C LEU A 34 15.81 -8.62 -4.15
N LEU A 35 16.78 -7.87 -3.62
CA LEU A 35 17.97 -8.41 -2.93
C LEU A 35 17.83 -8.34 -1.40
N SER A 36 16.71 -8.85 -0.91
CA SER A 36 16.01 -8.28 0.25
C SER A 36 16.57 -8.61 1.64
N TYR A 37 17.14 -9.80 1.87
CA TYR A 37 17.61 -10.22 3.20
C TYR A 37 18.63 -9.26 3.84
N LEU A 38 19.41 -8.55 3.03
CA LEU A 38 20.34 -7.50 3.49
C LEU A 38 19.88 -6.08 3.09
N SER A 39 18.78 -5.92 2.36
CA SER A 39 18.36 -4.64 1.78
C SER A 39 17.93 -3.59 2.80
N HIS A 40 17.35 -4.01 3.92
CA HIS A 40 17.06 -3.13 5.05
C HIS A 40 18.34 -2.59 5.71
N LEU A 41 19.49 -3.26 5.50
CA LEU A 41 20.80 -2.84 5.99
C LEU A 41 21.53 -1.92 4.99
N THR A 42 21.16 -1.94 3.70
CA THR A 42 21.82 -1.13 2.66
C THR A 42 21.21 0.26 2.49
N GLY A 43 20.10 0.57 3.17
CA GLY A 43 19.46 1.89 3.10
C GLY A 43 18.85 2.20 1.73
N HIS A 44 18.52 1.19 0.94
CA HIS A 44 17.94 1.34 -0.41
C HIS A 44 16.51 0.76 -0.54
N ALA A 45 15.97 0.23 0.54
CA ALA A 45 14.62 -0.31 0.65
C ALA A 45 14.07 -0.01 2.04
N TYR A 46 12.76 -0.21 2.25
CA TYR A 46 12.07 -0.03 3.52
C TYR A 46 12.38 1.34 4.12
N PHE A 47 12.11 2.39 3.34
CA PHE A 47 12.22 3.75 3.84
C PHE A 47 11.12 3.98 4.86
N GLN A 48 11.51 4.19 6.12
CA GLN A 48 10.56 4.58 7.15
C GLN A 48 10.01 5.97 6.83
N MET A 49 8.70 6.12 6.98
CA MET A 49 8.00 7.37 6.75
C MET A 49 7.76 8.09 8.09
N PRO A 50 7.90 9.42 8.14
CA PRO A 50 7.65 10.18 9.35
C PRO A 50 6.19 10.07 9.79
N LEU A 51 5.96 9.70 11.05
CA LEU A 51 4.62 9.42 11.58
C LEU A 51 3.91 10.65 12.16
N SER A 52 4.62 11.77 12.28
CA SER A 52 4.07 13.07 12.68
C SER A 52 4.73 14.22 11.91
N VAL A 53 4.07 15.39 11.87
CA VAL A 53 4.65 16.63 11.31
C VAL A 53 5.96 17.00 12.01
N ALA A 54 6.08 16.74 13.31
CA ALA A 54 7.30 16.99 14.06
C ALA A 54 8.46 16.11 13.57
N ASP A 55 8.20 14.84 13.25
CA ASP A 55 9.19 13.92 12.69
C ASP A 55 9.56 14.35 11.26
N ALA A 56 8.54 14.66 10.45
CA ALA A 56 8.70 15.11 9.08
C ALA A 56 9.65 16.31 8.97
N ARG A 57 9.44 17.34 9.81
CA ARG A 57 10.30 18.53 9.86
C ARG A 57 11.74 18.19 10.25
N ARG A 58 11.93 17.31 11.25
CA ARG A 58 13.28 16.88 11.68
C ARG A 58 14.00 16.10 10.58
N GLU A 59 13.26 15.37 9.76
CA GLU A 59 13.76 14.59 8.63
C GLU A 59 13.87 15.39 7.32
N GLY A 60 13.60 16.70 7.35
CA GLY A 60 13.77 17.59 6.19
C GLY A 60 12.60 17.59 5.18
N TRP A 61 11.46 17.02 5.54
CA TRP A 61 10.23 17.13 4.77
C TRP A 61 9.65 18.54 4.89
N VAL A 62 8.98 18.99 3.83
CA VAL A 62 8.34 20.30 3.75
C VAL A 62 6.88 20.16 3.38
N GLN A 63 6.05 21.07 3.87
CA GLN A 63 4.66 21.14 3.46
C GLN A 63 4.58 21.57 2.00
N ALA A 64 4.05 20.70 1.16
CA ALA A 64 3.86 20.93 -0.28
C ALA A 64 2.49 21.55 -0.58
N ALA A 65 1.47 21.17 0.19
CA ALA A 65 0.11 21.68 0.07
C ALA A 65 -0.63 21.64 1.40
N SER A 66 -1.73 22.38 1.50
CA SER A 66 -2.67 22.33 2.62
C SER A 66 -4.07 22.12 2.07
N GLY A 67 -4.78 21.11 2.59
CA GLY A 67 -6.22 20.94 2.42
C GLY A 67 -6.98 21.36 3.67
N ASN A 68 -8.30 21.15 3.66
CA ASN A 68 -9.18 21.49 4.77
C ASN A 68 -9.03 20.52 5.96
N THR A 69 -8.76 19.24 5.70
CA THR A 69 -8.70 18.18 6.72
C THR A 69 -7.29 17.61 6.89
N THR A 70 -6.42 17.77 5.90
CA THR A 70 -5.06 17.24 5.92
C THR A 70 -4.06 18.22 5.29
N SER A 71 -2.79 18.07 5.66
CA SER A 71 -1.66 18.74 5.00
C SER A 71 -0.76 17.71 4.31
N THR A 72 -0.28 18.04 3.12
CA THR A 72 0.57 17.17 2.31
C THR A 72 2.03 17.56 2.49
N TRP A 73 2.87 16.62 2.91
CA TRP A 73 4.29 16.84 3.17
C TRP A 73 5.14 15.91 2.31
N CYS A 74 6.13 16.47 1.62
CA CYS A 74 7.00 15.74 0.71
C CYS A 74 8.47 16.07 1.02
N LEU A 75 9.42 15.31 0.47
CA LEU A 75 10.79 15.80 0.40
C LEU A 75 10.83 17.05 -0.49
N ARG A 76 11.65 18.03 -0.10
CA ARG A 76 11.74 19.33 -0.79
C ARG A 76 11.94 19.15 -2.30
N ASP A 77 11.06 19.75 -3.11
CA ASP A 77 11.09 19.70 -4.57
C ASP A 77 10.97 18.29 -5.18
N ASP A 78 10.46 17.31 -4.43
CA ASP A 78 10.20 15.94 -4.90
C ASP A 78 8.79 15.47 -4.48
N PRO A 79 7.77 15.67 -5.34
CA PRO A 79 6.37 15.38 -4.99
C PRO A 79 6.00 13.90 -5.12
N ARG A 80 6.91 13.01 -5.51
CA ARG A 80 6.60 11.63 -5.91
C ARG A 80 5.99 10.78 -4.80
N VAL A 81 6.47 10.96 -3.57
CA VAL A 81 5.94 10.27 -2.38
C VAL A 81 5.80 11.31 -1.29
N CYS A 82 4.59 11.47 -0.79
CA CYS A 82 4.24 12.42 0.26
C CYS A 82 3.45 11.73 1.37
N VAL A 83 3.59 12.23 2.59
CA VAL A 83 2.79 11.82 3.74
C VAL A 83 1.68 12.83 3.96
N LEU A 84 0.49 12.34 4.23
CA LEU A 84 -0.66 13.16 4.61
C LEU A 84 -0.74 13.18 6.14
N TYR A 85 -0.82 14.37 6.72
CA TYR A 85 -1.03 14.55 8.16
C TYR A 85 -2.38 15.20 8.43
N ASP A 86 -3.07 14.74 9.46
CA ASP A 86 -4.27 15.40 9.96
C ASP A 86 -3.95 16.75 10.65
N LEU A 87 -4.99 17.47 11.08
CA LEU A 87 -4.82 18.79 11.71
C LEU A 87 -4.14 18.72 13.09
N GLN A 88 -4.11 17.54 13.73
CA GLN A 88 -3.37 17.28 14.96
C GLN A 88 -1.89 16.93 14.70
N GLY A 89 -1.50 16.82 13.42
CA GLY A 89 -0.14 16.53 12.99
C GLY A 89 0.24 15.06 13.04
N SER A 90 -0.73 14.14 13.17
CA SER A 90 -0.52 12.69 13.09
C SER A 90 -0.67 12.20 11.65
N VAL A 91 0.05 11.14 11.28
CA VAL A 91 -0.11 10.52 9.95
C VAL A 91 -1.57 10.08 9.74
N ALA A 92 -2.10 10.48 8.59
CA ALA A 92 -3.46 10.22 8.14
C ALA A 92 -3.51 9.38 6.86
N GLY A 93 -2.40 9.27 6.12
CA GLY A 93 -2.36 8.55 4.85
C GLY A 93 -1.10 8.85 4.04
N MET A 94 -1.09 8.45 2.77
CA MET A 94 -0.02 8.78 1.84
C MET A 94 -0.57 9.20 0.48
N GLN A 95 0.28 9.90 -0.25
CA GLN A 95 0.07 10.28 -1.62
C GLN A 95 1.26 9.82 -2.46
N VAL A 96 0.96 9.15 -3.57
CA VAL A 96 1.90 8.92 -4.66
C VAL A 96 1.58 9.91 -5.77
N SER A 97 2.59 10.61 -6.27
CA SER A 97 2.42 11.56 -7.38
C SER A 97 3.29 11.18 -8.56
N LEU A 98 2.72 11.32 -9.75
CA LEU A 98 3.33 11.03 -11.02
C LEU A 98 3.52 12.35 -11.76
N PRO A 99 4.75 12.84 -11.92
CA PRO A 99 5.04 13.91 -12.87
C PRO A 99 4.45 13.57 -14.23
N VAL A 100 3.74 14.51 -14.88
CA VAL A 100 3.12 14.26 -16.19
C VAL A 100 4.14 13.73 -17.23
N ALA A 101 5.39 14.19 -17.13
CA ALA A 101 6.48 13.72 -17.98
C ALA A 101 6.81 12.23 -17.83
N ASP A 102 6.64 11.64 -16.65
CA ASP A 102 6.93 10.22 -16.37
C ASP A 102 5.89 9.30 -17.05
N LEU A 103 4.69 9.82 -17.33
CA LEU A 103 3.58 9.09 -17.94
C LEU A 103 3.64 9.06 -19.47
N GLN A 104 4.33 10.03 -20.09
CA GLN A 104 4.47 10.11 -21.55
C GLN A 104 5.58 9.21 -22.10
N PHE A 105 6.21 8.41 -21.24
CA PHE A 105 7.35 7.57 -21.60
C PHE A 105 7.01 6.60 -22.74
N LYS A 106 7.81 6.64 -23.81
CA LYS A 106 7.69 5.78 -25.01
C LYS A 106 6.27 5.74 -25.63
N GLY A 107 5.47 6.80 -25.45
CA GLY A 107 4.09 6.83 -25.96
C GLY A 107 3.16 5.84 -25.26
N ASN A 108 3.36 5.62 -23.96
CA ASN A 108 2.49 4.82 -23.10
C ASN A 108 0.99 5.15 -23.36
N PRO A 109 0.17 4.16 -23.75
CA PRO A 109 -1.24 4.38 -24.07
C PRO A 109 -2.15 4.46 -22.84
N TYR A 110 -1.64 4.21 -21.63
CA TYR A 110 -2.45 4.26 -20.42
C TYR A 110 -2.92 5.69 -20.13
N ASP A 111 -4.23 5.91 -20.18
CA ASP A 111 -4.85 7.21 -19.89
C ASP A 111 -5.20 7.32 -18.40
N VAL A 112 -4.32 7.94 -17.62
CA VAL A 112 -4.57 8.21 -16.19
C VAL A 112 -5.80 9.07 -15.93
N THR A 113 -6.27 9.84 -16.92
CA THR A 113 -7.45 10.71 -16.75
C THR A 113 -8.77 9.96 -16.82
N ALA A 114 -8.74 8.72 -17.32
CA ALA A 114 -9.90 7.83 -17.36
C ALA A 114 -10.20 7.16 -16.01
N HIS A 115 -9.33 7.34 -15.01
CA HIS A 115 -9.37 6.64 -13.72
C HIS A 115 -9.60 7.62 -12.56
N PRO A 116 -10.65 7.42 -11.74
CA PRO A 116 -10.97 8.35 -10.66
C PRO A 116 -9.96 8.31 -9.50
N LEU A 117 -9.12 7.27 -9.43
CA LEU A 117 -8.02 7.17 -8.46
C LEU A 117 -6.84 8.14 -8.76
N PHE A 118 -6.89 8.87 -9.87
CA PHE A 118 -5.93 9.92 -10.21
C PHE A 118 -6.57 11.31 -10.18
N ILE A 119 -6.00 12.19 -9.37
CA ILE A 119 -6.39 13.59 -9.26
C ILE A 119 -5.26 14.46 -9.76
N ARG A 120 -5.54 15.30 -10.75
CA ARG A 120 -4.59 16.27 -11.26
C ARG A 120 -4.32 17.35 -10.21
N ASP A 121 -3.05 17.64 -9.97
CA ASP A 121 -2.60 18.61 -8.98
C ASP A 121 -1.32 19.32 -9.46
N ARG A 122 -0.87 20.34 -8.73
CA ARG A 122 0.40 21.03 -8.97
C ARG A 122 1.16 21.21 -7.67
N LEU A 123 2.25 20.45 -7.51
CA LEU A 123 3.10 20.46 -6.32
C LEU A 123 4.51 20.91 -6.68
N PHE A 124 5.10 21.82 -5.89
CA PHE A 124 6.42 22.41 -6.17
C PHE A 124 6.56 22.93 -7.62
N ASN A 125 5.51 23.57 -8.12
CA ASN A 125 5.44 24.09 -9.50
C ASN A 125 5.54 22.99 -10.60
N MET A 126 5.27 21.74 -10.25
CA MET A 126 5.25 20.59 -11.16
C MET A 126 3.82 20.08 -11.30
N ASP A 127 3.34 19.96 -12.55
CA ASP A 127 2.07 19.30 -12.84
C ASP A 127 2.22 17.80 -12.59
N VAL A 128 1.31 17.26 -11.79
CA VAL A 128 1.32 15.85 -11.38
C VAL A 128 -0.09 15.26 -11.44
N PHE A 129 -0.16 13.93 -11.59
CA PHE A 129 -1.34 13.16 -11.20
C PHE A 129 -1.07 12.48 -9.86
N THR A 130 -2.03 12.54 -8.95
CA THR A 130 -1.87 12.09 -7.58
C THR A 130 -2.86 10.99 -7.27
N SER A 131 -2.41 9.96 -6.56
CA SER A 131 -3.26 8.92 -5.99
C SER A 131 -3.05 8.89 -4.50
N ARG A 132 -4.15 8.89 -3.74
CA ARG A 132 -4.13 8.99 -2.29
C ARG A 132 -4.86 7.83 -1.66
N TYR A 133 -4.33 7.39 -0.52
CA TYR A 133 -5.10 6.59 0.42
C TYR A 133 -5.01 7.20 1.81
N PHE A 134 -6.02 6.93 2.60
CA PHE A 134 -6.16 7.37 3.97
C PHE A 134 -6.21 6.17 4.89
N LEU A 135 -5.59 6.33 6.04
CA LEU A 135 -5.55 5.36 7.13
C LEU A 135 -6.55 5.70 8.25
N VAL A 136 -7.30 6.79 8.05
CA VAL A 136 -8.26 7.36 8.98
C VAL A 136 -9.49 7.77 8.16
N ASP A 137 -10.68 7.52 8.68
CA ASP A 137 -11.92 7.83 8.00
C ASP A 137 -12.15 9.35 7.88
N GLN A 138 -12.99 9.76 6.93
CA GLN A 138 -13.19 11.17 6.63
C GLN A 138 -13.92 11.93 7.73
N GLU A 139 -14.75 11.28 8.55
CA GLU A 139 -15.45 11.92 9.67
C GLU A 139 -14.45 12.32 10.76
N THR A 140 -13.56 11.40 11.12
CA THR A 140 -12.45 11.67 12.05
C THR A 140 -11.54 12.78 11.51
N LEU A 141 -11.22 12.78 10.22
CA LEU A 141 -10.40 13.84 9.60
C LEU A 141 -11.12 15.20 9.59
N ALA A 142 -12.43 15.22 9.32
CA ALA A 142 -13.26 16.44 9.38
C ALA A 142 -13.38 16.99 10.81
N ALA A 143 -13.34 16.12 11.82
CA ALA A 143 -13.29 16.50 13.24
C ALA A 143 -11.89 16.99 13.70
N GLY A 144 -10.92 17.08 12.78
CA GLY A 144 -9.56 17.55 13.03
C GLY A 144 -8.53 16.43 13.18
N GLY A 145 -8.93 15.17 13.11
CA GLY A 145 -8.04 14.02 13.18
C GLY A 145 -7.80 13.51 14.60
N ARG A 146 -6.63 12.91 14.81
CA ARG A 146 -6.34 12.13 16.03
C ARG A 146 -4.97 12.45 16.59
N ARG A 147 -4.85 12.44 17.92
CA ARG A 147 -3.56 12.50 18.59
C ARG A 147 -3.04 11.08 18.80
N ARG A 148 -1.78 10.82 18.39
CA ARG A 148 -1.12 9.53 18.60
C ARG A 148 -0.03 9.61 19.66
N ALA A 149 0.08 8.57 20.46
CA ALA A 149 1.23 8.26 21.28
C ALA A 149 2.19 7.31 20.54
N PRO A 150 3.48 7.25 20.94
CA PRO A 150 4.41 6.26 20.42
C PRO A 150 3.88 4.83 20.62
N GLY A 151 3.84 4.04 19.55
CA GLY A 151 3.35 2.65 19.55
C GLY A 151 1.86 2.49 19.21
N ASP A 152 1.08 3.57 19.14
CA ASP A 152 -0.30 3.54 18.65
C ASP A 152 -0.36 3.10 17.19
N GLU A 153 -1.51 2.64 16.72
CA GLU A 153 -1.67 2.32 15.31
C GLU A 153 -1.63 3.57 14.41
N VAL A 154 -0.98 3.48 13.24
CA VAL A 154 -0.91 4.49 12.17
C VAL A 154 -2.22 4.63 11.40
N GLY A 155 -3.17 3.73 11.61
CA GLY A 155 -4.51 3.82 11.04
C GLY A 155 -5.57 3.06 11.82
N THR A 156 -6.84 3.37 11.52
CA THR A 156 -8.02 2.64 11.98
C THR A 156 -8.61 1.75 10.88
N GLY A 157 -8.44 2.15 9.61
CA GLY A 157 -8.88 1.43 8.42
C GLY A 157 -8.17 1.95 7.17
N LEU A 158 -8.58 1.51 5.98
CA LEU A 158 -8.03 1.97 4.71
C LEU A 158 -9.13 2.53 3.82
N TRP A 159 -8.92 3.72 3.28
CA TRP A 159 -9.80 4.37 2.31
C TRP A 159 -9.01 4.84 1.10
N LEU A 160 -9.35 4.35 -0.09
CA LEU A 160 -8.76 4.82 -1.35
C LEU A 160 -9.56 6.03 -1.85
N GLN A 161 -8.88 7.11 -2.22
CA GLN A 161 -9.58 8.26 -2.79
C GLN A 161 -9.91 8.04 -4.26
N SER A 162 -11.18 8.19 -4.62
CA SER A 162 -11.71 8.03 -5.97
C SER A 162 -12.52 9.27 -6.33
N GLY A 163 -11.89 10.24 -6.99
CA GLY A 163 -12.45 11.58 -7.19
C GLY A 163 -12.71 12.28 -5.86
N ASP A 164 -13.96 12.68 -5.64
CA ASP A 164 -14.41 13.28 -4.37
C ASP A 164 -14.90 12.23 -3.34
N ASP A 165 -14.98 10.95 -3.75
CA ASP A 165 -15.44 9.84 -2.92
C ASP A 165 -14.26 9.04 -2.32
N PHE A 166 -14.60 8.18 -1.36
CA PHE A 166 -13.65 7.33 -0.66
C PHE A 166 -14.16 5.88 -0.62
N VAL A 167 -13.35 4.96 -1.13
CA VAL A 167 -13.65 3.53 -1.13
C VAL A 167 -12.99 2.89 0.08
N GLU A 168 -13.80 2.46 1.05
CA GLU A 168 -13.32 1.68 2.19
C GLU A 168 -12.84 0.29 1.75
N VAL A 169 -11.71 -0.13 2.28
CA VAL A 169 -11.13 -1.45 2.07
C VAL A 169 -11.04 -2.17 3.42
N SER A 170 -11.61 -3.37 3.48
CA SER A 170 -11.56 -4.17 4.71
C SER A 170 -10.12 -4.52 5.09
N ARG A 171 -9.86 -4.48 6.40
CA ARG A 171 -8.59 -4.96 6.98
C ARG A 171 -8.49 -6.48 6.99
N ASN A 172 -9.60 -7.19 6.84
CA ASN A 172 -9.65 -8.65 6.84
C ASN A 172 -9.86 -9.14 5.40
N ALA A 173 -9.01 -10.05 4.96
CA ALA A 173 -9.04 -10.55 3.59
C ALA A 173 -10.32 -11.35 3.28
N ASP A 174 -10.91 -12.01 4.28
CA ASP A 174 -12.16 -12.77 4.13
C ASP A 174 -13.37 -11.86 3.83
N ASP A 175 -13.28 -10.59 4.19
CA ASP A 175 -14.33 -9.60 3.95
C ASP A 175 -14.12 -8.83 2.62
N LEU A 176 -13.04 -9.15 1.87
CA LEU A 176 -12.83 -8.57 0.55
C LEU A 176 -13.79 -9.22 -0.45
N PRO A 177 -14.64 -8.43 -1.14
CA PRO A 177 -15.54 -9.00 -2.13
C PRO A 177 -14.76 -9.64 -3.28
N ALA A 178 -14.90 -10.95 -3.45
CA ALA A 178 -14.21 -11.70 -4.52
C ALA A 178 -14.55 -11.19 -5.93
N ALA A 179 -15.72 -10.55 -6.10
CA ALA A 179 -16.11 -9.89 -7.35
C ALA A 179 -15.27 -8.64 -7.69
N HIS A 180 -14.55 -8.09 -6.71
CA HIS A 180 -13.76 -6.87 -6.84
C HIS A 180 -12.27 -7.11 -6.65
N TRP A 181 -11.87 -8.07 -5.81
CA TRP A 181 -10.46 -8.30 -5.48
C TRP A 181 -10.00 -9.70 -5.89
N SER A 182 -9.12 -9.75 -6.88
CA SER A 182 -8.51 -10.97 -7.40
C SER A 182 -7.34 -11.37 -6.51
N ARG A 183 -7.42 -12.57 -5.93
CA ARG A 183 -6.34 -13.14 -5.11
C ARG A 183 -5.21 -13.66 -6.00
N GLU A 184 -4.03 -13.08 -5.84
CA GLU A 184 -2.85 -13.43 -6.63
C GLU A 184 -1.76 -14.09 -5.75
N ASN A 185 -0.55 -14.26 -6.30
CA ASN A 185 0.52 -14.96 -5.60
C ASN A 185 1.03 -14.19 -4.38
N CYS A 186 1.54 -14.96 -3.42
CA CYS A 186 2.25 -14.44 -2.27
C CYS A 186 3.73 -14.32 -2.62
N VAL A 187 4.31 -13.14 -2.39
CA VAL A 187 5.73 -12.87 -2.62
C VAL A 187 6.41 -12.59 -1.28
N LEU A 188 7.55 -13.22 -1.05
CA LEU A 188 8.33 -13.08 0.17
C LEU A 188 8.62 -11.60 0.48
N GLU A 189 8.46 -11.20 1.74
CA GLU A 189 8.58 -9.81 2.24
C GLU A 189 7.58 -8.79 1.65
N MET A 190 6.69 -9.20 0.77
CA MET A 190 5.58 -8.37 0.28
C MET A 190 4.25 -8.81 0.87
N GLY A 191 4.00 -10.12 0.90
CA GLY A 191 2.73 -10.73 1.26
C GLY A 191 1.93 -11.21 0.05
N ARG A 192 0.69 -11.60 0.31
CA ARG A 192 -0.26 -12.01 -0.71
C ARG A 192 -0.86 -10.78 -1.38
N HIS A 193 -0.75 -10.74 -2.70
CA HIS A 193 -1.29 -9.64 -3.48
C HIS A 193 -2.77 -9.85 -3.77
N TYR A 194 -3.55 -8.77 -3.67
CA TYR A 194 -4.90 -8.69 -4.22
C TYR A 194 -5.01 -7.49 -5.14
N TYR A 195 -5.37 -7.72 -6.39
CA TYR A 195 -5.55 -6.64 -7.37
C TYR A 195 -7.02 -6.43 -7.69
N TYR A 196 -7.41 -5.19 -7.98
CA TYR A 196 -8.80 -4.88 -8.28
C TYR A 196 -9.20 -5.40 -9.66
N ASN A 197 -10.18 -6.31 -9.70
CA ASN A 197 -10.82 -6.87 -10.89
C ASN A 197 -9.85 -7.39 -11.97
N VAL A 198 -8.69 -7.90 -11.56
CA VAL A 198 -7.70 -8.49 -12.49
C VAL A 198 -8.17 -9.88 -12.92
N SER A 199 -8.18 -10.10 -14.23
CA SER A 199 -8.45 -11.38 -14.88
C SER A 199 -7.74 -11.43 -16.23
N GLU A 200 -7.70 -12.60 -16.86
CA GLU A 200 -7.07 -12.75 -18.17
C GLU A 200 -7.74 -11.93 -19.27
N GLN A 201 -8.96 -11.45 -19.03
CA GLN A 201 -9.77 -10.65 -19.94
C GLN A 201 -9.74 -9.15 -19.62
N LEU A 202 -9.05 -8.73 -18.55
CA LEU A 202 -8.95 -7.31 -18.20
C LEU A 202 -8.27 -6.52 -19.34
N PRO A 203 -8.89 -5.45 -19.87
CA PRO A 203 -8.17 -4.52 -20.74
C PRO A 203 -7.09 -3.80 -19.94
N CYS A 204 -5.87 -3.73 -20.46
CA CYS A 204 -4.73 -3.16 -19.73
C CYS A 204 -4.88 -1.67 -19.41
N GLU A 205 -5.66 -0.95 -20.22
CA GLU A 205 -6.08 0.43 -19.99
C GLU A 205 -6.92 0.57 -18.72
N MET A 206 -7.60 -0.51 -18.29
CA MET A 206 -8.49 -0.54 -17.12
C MET A 206 -7.80 -1.03 -15.85
N ALA A 207 -6.49 -1.27 -15.88
CA ALA A 207 -5.75 -1.67 -14.68
C ALA A 207 -5.75 -0.53 -13.64
N GLU A 208 -6.26 -0.81 -12.45
CA GLU A 208 -6.29 0.14 -11.34
C GLU A 208 -4.92 0.23 -10.65
N PRO A 209 -4.51 1.42 -10.16
CA PRO A 209 -3.17 1.62 -9.63
C PRO A 209 -2.91 0.99 -8.27
N PHE A 210 -3.92 0.84 -7.41
CA PHE A 210 -3.73 0.29 -6.07
C PHE A 210 -3.98 -1.22 -6.02
N PHE A 211 -3.09 -1.93 -5.34
CA PHE A 211 -3.26 -3.34 -4.95
C PHE A 211 -3.05 -3.49 -3.44
N LEU A 212 -3.60 -4.56 -2.88
CA LEU A 212 -3.56 -4.83 -1.44
C LEU A 212 -2.51 -5.87 -1.11
N LEU A 213 -1.93 -5.75 0.08
CA LEU A 213 -0.94 -6.68 0.61
C LEU A 213 -1.47 -7.30 1.90
N VAL A 214 -1.67 -8.62 1.87
CA VAL A 214 -2.24 -9.40 2.98
C VAL A 214 -1.20 -10.34 3.56
N ASP A 215 -1.16 -10.39 4.89
CA ASP A 215 -0.35 -11.36 5.65
C ASP A 215 -0.97 -12.75 5.46
N ASN A 216 -0.21 -13.68 4.88
CA ASN A 216 -0.72 -15.00 4.54
C ASN A 216 -1.05 -15.90 5.75
N ARG A 217 -0.54 -15.58 6.94
CA ARG A 217 -0.78 -16.37 8.16
C ARG A 217 -1.96 -15.86 8.97
N LYS A 218 -2.29 -14.59 8.79
CA LYS A 218 -3.31 -13.87 9.55
C LYS A 218 -4.49 -13.45 8.70
N ASP A 219 -4.45 -13.65 7.38
CA ASP A 219 -5.46 -13.19 6.43
C ASP A 219 -5.88 -11.73 6.68
N ALA A 220 -4.88 -10.89 7.00
CA ALA A 220 -5.07 -9.51 7.41
C ALA A 220 -4.24 -8.57 6.55
N LEU A 221 -4.84 -7.46 6.16
CA LEU A 221 -4.16 -6.40 5.42
C LEU A 221 -3.00 -5.85 6.25
N HIS A 222 -1.82 -5.75 5.65
CA HIS A 222 -0.63 -5.16 6.26
C HIS A 222 -0.01 -4.05 5.42
N GLY A 223 -0.59 -3.74 4.27
CA GLY A 223 -0.07 -2.74 3.36
C GLY A 223 -0.89 -2.63 2.08
N VAL A 224 -0.46 -1.70 1.26
CA VAL A 224 -0.95 -1.50 -0.11
C VAL A 224 0.26 -1.33 -1.02
N GLY A 225 0.07 -1.53 -2.31
CA GLY A 225 1.05 -1.11 -3.30
C GLY A 225 0.40 -0.26 -4.38
N PHE A 226 1.25 0.46 -5.08
CA PHE A 226 0.88 1.33 -6.18
C PHE A 226 1.66 0.91 -7.42
N GLN A 227 0.97 0.74 -8.55
CA GLN A 227 1.57 0.36 -9.82
C GLN A 227 0.95 1.10 -10.99
N ILE A 228 1.78 1.64 -11.88
CA ILE A 228 1.33 2.18 -13.17
C ILE A 228 2.40 2.01 -14.24
N PHE A 229 1.99 1.95 -15.50
CA PHE A 229 2.92 1.88 -16.62
C PHE A 229 3.69 3.19 -16.79
N GLY A 230 4.98 3.08 -17.08
CA GLY A 230 5.87 4.21 -17.29
C GLY A 230 7.23 4.03 -16.67
N GLU A 231 8.03 5.10 -16.71
CA GLU A 231 9.36 5.15 -16.10
C GLU A 231 9.43 6.35 -15.18
N ALA A 232 9.59 6.09 -13.88
CA ALA A 232 9.66 7.15 -12.89
C ALA A 232 11.02 7.85 -12.94
N SER A 233 10.99 9.17 -13.05
CA SER A 233 12.20 9.97 -12.89
C SER A 233 12.65 10.03 -11.43
N VAL A 234 13.91 10.38 -11.19
CA VAL A 234 14.51 10.44 -9.84
C VAL A 234 14.93 11.87 -9.55
N LYS A 235 14.60 12.37 -8.35
CA LYS A 235 15.02 13.69 -7.87
C LYS A 235 15.89 13.60 -6.62
N ASN A 236 15.27 13.40 -5.45
CA ASN A 236 16.01 13.31 -4.18
C ASN A 236 16.30 11.87 -3.80
N ARG A 237 15.31 11.00 -4.04
CA ARG A 237 15.36 9.59 -3.64
C ARG A 237 14.80 8.73 -4.77
N LYS A 238 15.41 7.57 -4.99
CA LYS A 238 14.84 6.55 -5.87
C LYS A 238 13.69 5.86 -5.14
N TRP A 239 12.50 6.45 -5.20
CA TRP A 239 11.30 5.93 -4.54
C TRP A 239 10.84 4.61 -5.14
N PHE A 240 10.61 4.60 -6.44
CA PHE A 240 9.97 3.48 -7.13
C PHE A 240 10.90 2.29 -7.37
N GLU A 241 10.28 1.13 -7.42
CA GLU A 241 10.89 -0.18 -7.56
C GLU A 241 11.13 -0.50 -9.03
N SER A 242 12.11 -1.36 -9.30
CA SER A 242 12.37 -1.88 -10.64
C SER A 242 11.72 -3.25 -10.75
N VAL A 243 10.60 -3.35 -11.47
CA VAL A 243 9.88 -4.61 -11.66
C VAL A 243 10.17 -5.16 -13.05
N PRO A 244 10.88 -6.28 -13.18
CA PRO A 244 11.10 -6.89 -14.49
C PRO A 244 9.82 -7.55 -15.00
N ALA A 245 9.60 -7.55 -16.31
CA ALA A 245 8.38 -8.08 -16.92
C ALA A 245 8.07 -9.54 -16.54
N TYR A 246 9.10 -10.38 -16.36
CA TYR A 246 8.90 -11.78 -15.94
C TYR A 246 8.25 -11.89 -14.55
N ALA A 247 8.39 -10.88 -13.69
CA ALA A 247 7.78 -10.88 -12.36
C ALA A 247 6.27 -10.67 -12.43
N VAL A 248 5.73 -10.07 -13.50
CA VAL A 248 4.29 -9.82 -13.65
C VAL A 248 3.51 -11.14 -13.60
N LYS A 249 3.85 -12.14 -14.43
CA LYS A 249 3.17 -13.44 -14.42
C LYS A 249 3.51 -14.30 -13.19
N SER A 250 4.68 -14.09 -12.60
CA SER A 250 5.06 -14.75 -11.35
C SER A 250 4.23 -14.26 -10.17
N THR A 251 3.87 -12.97 -10.13
CA THR A 251 3.07 -12.37 -9.06
C THR A 251 1.58 -12.41 -9.36
N LEU A 252 1.18 -12.17 -10.62
CA LEU A 252 -0.21 -12.14 -11.10
C LEU A 252 -0.43 -13.24 -12.15
N PRO A 253 -0.51 -14.53 -11.79
CA PRO A 253 -0.75 -15.60 -12.75
C PRO A 253 -1.99 -15.36 -13.62
N ASN A 254 -3.05 -14.79 -13.05
CA ASN A 254 -4.34 -14.57 -13.72
C ASN A 254 -4.41 -13.24 -14.50
N SER A 255 -3.31 -12.49 -14.61
CA SER A 255 -3.28 -11.23 -15.38
C SER A 255 -3.47 -11.44 -16.89
N PRO A 256 -3.97 -10.46 -17.65
CA PRO A 256 -3.98 -10.53 -19.11
C PRO A 256 -2.53 -10.40 -19.63
N GLN A 257 -2.24 -11.00 -20.78
CA GLN A 257 -0.89 -10.97 -21.36
C GLN A 257 -0.40 -9.53 -21.62
N CYS A 258 -1.32 -8.62 -21.95
CA CYS A 258 -0.97 -7.23 -22.22
C CYS A 258 -0.30 -6.53 -21.03
N LEU A 259 -0.55 -6.91 -19.76
CA LEU A 259 0.14 -6.26 -18.62
C LEU A 259 1.63 -6.56 -18.69
N THR A 260 1.99 -7.82 -19.00
CA THR A 260 3.40 -8.23 -19.12
C THR A 260 4.06 -7.54 -20.31
N ASP A 261 3.36 -7.45 -21.43
CA ASP A 261 3.87 -6.82 -22.65
C ASP A 261 4.07 -5.31 -22.44
N TRP A 262 3.14 -4.64 -21.76
CA TRP A 262 3.24 -3.22 -21.45
C TRP A 262 4.33 -2.92 -20.42
N VAL A 263 4.51 -3.75 -19.39
CA VAL A 263 5.67 -3.62 -18.49
C VAL A 263 6.98 -3.76 -19.26
N LYS A 264 7.07 -4.70 -20.20
CA LYS A 264 8.26 -4.87 -21.05
C LYS A 264 8.50 -3.65 -21.95
N GLN A 265 7.45 -3.08 -22.50
CA GLN A 265 7.53 -1.99 -23.48
C GLN A 265 7.75 -0.62 -22.83
N TYR A 266 6.91 -0.28 -21.84
CA TYR A 266 6.79 1.03 -21.22
C TYR A 266 7.39 1.10 -19.81
N GLY A 267 7.76 -0.03 -19.21
CA GLY A 267 8.20 -0.07 -17.81
C GLY A 267 7.03 -0.09 -16.82
N LEU A 268 7.38 -0.17 -15.54
CA LEU A 268 6.42 -0.13 -14.43
C LEU A 268 6.96 0.74 -13.31
N ILE A 269 6.20 1.74 -12.94
CA ILE A 269 6.37 2.53 -11.73
C ILE A 269 5.67 1.75 -10.61
N SER A 270 6.44 1.16 -9.69
CA SER A 270 5.91 0.34 -8.59
C SER A 270 6.38 0.84 -7.22
N LEU A 271 5.51 0.79 -6.21
CA LEU A 271 5.85 1.11 -4.83
C LEU A 271 4.99 0.29 -3.85
N HIS A 272 5.64 -0.54 -3.05
CA HIS A 272 5.01 -1.18 -1.88
C HIS A 272 5.02 -0.21 -0.68
N MET A 273 3.93 -0.20 0.08
CA MET A 273 3.71 0.64 1.26
C MET A 273 3.14 -0.22 2.39
N TYR A 274 3.90 -0.38 3.46
CA TYR A 274 3.65 -1.31 4.54
C TYR A 274 3.26 -0.58 5.82
N PHE A 275 2.29 -1.13 6.54
CA PHE A 275 1.75 -0.56 7.78
C PHE A 275 2.35 -1.19 9.05
N VAL A 276 3.29 -2.11 8.89
CA VAL A 276 3.87 -2.93 9.98
C VAL A 276 5.31 -2.53 10.31
N ASP A 277 5.74 -2.80 11.55
CA ASP A 277 7.05 -2.38 12.06
C ASP A 277 8.27 -3.07 11.41
N LYS A 278 8.06 -4.24 10.76
CA LYS A 278 9.14 -5.07 10.20
C LYS A 278 8.69 -5.81 8.91
N PRO A 279 8.46 -5.09 7.80
CA PRO A 279 7.96 -5.71 6.56
C PRO A 279 8.89 -6.78 5.98
N TRP A 280 10.21 -6.70 6.21
CA TRP A 280 11.18 -7.73 5.79
C TRP A 280 11.03 -9.09 6.48
N PHE A 281 10.11 -9.23 7.45
CA PHE A 281 9.74 -10.53 8.05
C PHE A 281 8.38 -11.06 7.58
N ILE A 282 7.72 -10.40 6.62
CA ILE A 282 6.52 -10.92 5.98
C ILE A 282 6.89 -12.16 5.19
N ILE A 283 6.16 -13.26 5.39
CA ILE A 283 6.44 -14.52 4.73
C ILE A 283 5.22 -15.15 4.09
N CYS A 284 5.54 -15.94 3.06
CA CYS A 284 4.70 -16.86 2.34
C CYS A 284 5.22 -18.27 2.66
#